data_AF-A0A4Q0PGN9-F1
#
_entry.id   AF-A0A4Q0PGN9-F1
#
_cell.length_a   1.000
_cell.length_b   1.000
_cell.length_c   1.000
_cell.angle_alpha   90.00
_cell.angle_beta   90.00
_cell.angle_gamma   90.00
#
_symmetry.space_group_name_H-M   'P 1'
#
loop_
_entity.id
_entity.type
_entity.pdbx_description
1 polymer ?
#
loop_
_entity_poly.entity_id
_entity_poly.type
_entity_poly.pdbx_seq_one_letter_code
_entity_poly.pdbx_strand_id
1 'polypeptide(L)'
;MLKKLNYISIFILILIGISCKNEKKNNELNSNAESLLKIDSLNGYNELANPDKRETYTISEYNTDNPEIKNIKRPEKTIIRNLTIDTTQAFGIWTQDPNGPHADFWLTAKDFLVADYDGDGHMPYILDGNKITIFYNDFVQKGTITSTKNDTLKIKWADFDVETKYVKFEN
;
A
#
# COMPACT_ATOMS: atom_id res chain seq x y z
N MET A 1 39.39 26.96 65.51
CA MET A 1 37.96 27.08 65.88
C MET A 1 37.22 25.91 65.24
N LEU A 2 37.11 24.80 65.95
CA LEU A 2 35.90 24.34 66.63
C LEU A 2 34.65 24.21 65.73
N LYS A 3 34.33 22.95 65.44
CA LYS A 3 33.00 22.32 65.44
C LYS A 3 31.90 22.95 64.56
N LYS A 4 31.48 22.18 63.55
CA LYS A 4 30.12 21.60 63.55
C LYS A 4 30.11 20.30 62.77
N LEU A 5 30.01 19.22 63.54
CA LEU A 5 29.80 17.85 63.12
C LEU A 5 28.28 17.64 62.98
N ASN A 6 27.93 16.83 61.98
CA ASN A 6 26.92 15.77 62.03
C ASN A 6 25.40 16.03 61.91
N TYR A 7 24.86 15.30 60.91
CA TYR A 7 23.66 14.47 60.93
C TYR A 7 22.32 15.12 61.31
N ILE A 8 21.58 15.51 60.27
CA ILE A 8 20.12 15.40 60.24
C ILE A 8 19.79 14.71 58.90
N SER A 9 19.69 13.38 58.94
CA SER A 9 18.46 12.63 58.63
C SER A 9 18.04 12.79 57.16
N ILE A 10 18.47 11.90 56.24
CA ILE A 10 17.70 10.68 55.89
C ILE A 10 16.28 10.75 56.46
N PHE A 11 15.34 11.21 55.64
CA PHE A 11 13.86 11.13 55.67
C PHE A 11 13.42 12.33 54.82
N ILE A 12 13.08 12.17 53.54
CA ILE A 12 11.72 11.85 53.11
C ILE A 12 11.82 11.05 51.79
N LEU A 13 11.72 9.72 51.94
CA LEU A 13 11.05 8.88 50.96
C LEU A 13 9.54 9.12 51.10
N ILE A 14 8.79 8.91 50.01
CA ILE A 14 7.32 8.92 49.88
C ILE A 14 6.73 10.25 49.36
N LEU A 15 6.73 10.39 48.03
CA LEU A 15 5.57 10.90 47.29
C LEU A 15 5.38 10.02 46.05
N ILE A 16 4.87 8.82 46.28
CA ILE A 16 4.21 8.01 45.24
C ILE A 16 2.70 8.15 45.46
N GLY A 17 2.01 8.48 44.37
CA GLY A 17 0.55 8.48 44.25
C GLY A 17 -0.02 9.91 44.23
N ILE A 18 -0.81 10.36 43.26
CA ILE A 18 -1.69 9.69 42.29
C ILE A 18 -1.87 10.68 41.14
N SER A 19 -1.50 10.30 39.91
CA SER A 19 -2.19 10.81 38.72
C SER A 19 -2.09 9.81 37.57
N CYS A 20 -2.37 8.53 37.87
CA CYS A 20 -2.99 7.67 36.86
C CYS A 20 -4.42 8.15 36.70
N LYS A 21 -4.65 9.05 35.74
CA LYS A 21 -6.00 9.37 35.28
C LYS A 21 -6.47 8.17 34.47
N ASN A 22 -7.22 7.29 35.14
CA ASN A 22 -8.01 6.24 34.52
C ASN A 22 -9.05 6.90 33.59
N GLU A 23 -8.82 6.83 32.28
CA GLU A 23 -9.92 6.75 31.33
C GLU A 23 -10.04 5.31 30.86
N LYS A 24 -10.75 4.51 31.66
CA LYS A 24 -11.54 3.42 31.10
C LYS A 24 -12.79 4.04 30.48
N LYS A 25 -12.81 4.11 29.16
CA LYS A 25 -14.05 3.87 28.41
C LYS A 25 -13.81 2.70 27.48
N ASN A 26 -14.27 1.55 27.94
CA ASN A 26 -14.74 0.51 27.04
C ASN A 26 -15.85 1.15 26.19
N ASN A 27 -15.71 1.09 24.87
CA ASN A 27 -16.79 0.59 24.05
C ASN A 27 -16.20 0.04 22.75
N GLU A 28 -16.28 -1.28 22.67
CA GLU A 28 -16.60 -2.02 21.45
C GLU A 28 -15.66 -1.79 20.26
N LEU A 29 -14.70 -2.70 20.19
CA LEU A 29 -14.50 -3.58 19.06
C LEU A 29 -15.75 -3.68 18.17
N ASN A 30 -15.95 -2.71 17.28
CA ASN A 30 -16.85 -2.89 16.15
C ASN A 30 -16.02 -3.52 15.03
N SER A 31 -15.98 -4.84 15.08
CA SER A 31 -15.68 -5.71 13.96
C SER A 31 -16.67 -5.40 12.83
N ASN A 32 -16.38 -4.37 12.03
CA ASN A 32 -17.00 -4.09 10.75
C ASN A 32 -16.21 -2.97 10.05
N ALA A 33 -14.94 -3.24 9.74
CA ALA A 33 -14.27 -2.54 8.64
C ALA A 33 -14.65 -3.18 7.28
N GLU A 34 -15.91 -3.59 7.13
CA GLU A 34 -16.60 -3.63 5.84
C GLU A 34 -17.10 -2.21 5.53
N SER A 35 -16.17 -1.29 5.38
CA SER A 35 -16.39 -0.22 4.41
C SER A 35 -15.47 -0.55 3.26
N LEU A 36 -15.90 -1.53 2.46
CA LEU A 36 -15.54 -1.53 1.05
C LEU A 36 -15.93 -0.13 0.59
N LEU A 37 -14.93 0.74 0.35
CA LEU A 37 -15.18 2.05 -0.20
C LEU A 37 -16.08 1.81 -1.42
N LYS A 38 -17.31 2.34 -1.37
CA LYS A 38 -18.16 2.46 -2.56
C LYS A 38 -17.42 3.50 -3.42
N ILE A 39 -16.46 3.00 -4.17
CA ILE A 39 -15.73 3.79 -5.14
C ILE A 39 -16.67 3.82 -6.32
N ASP A 40 -17.18 5.01 -6.62
CA ASP A 40 -17.74 5.30 -7.92
C ASP A 40 -16.58 5.17 -8.92
N SER A 41 -16.23 3.93 -9.27
CA SER A 41 -15.21 3.64 -10.26
C SER A 41 -15.77 4.07 -11.60
N LEU A 42 -15.20 5.11 -12.18
CA LEU A 42 -15.14 5.22 -13.63
C LEU A 42 -14.43 3.94 -14.12
N ASN A 43 -14.96 3.28 -15.14
CA ASN A 43 -14.28 2.15 -15.77
C ASN A 43 -12.94 2.65 -16.33
N GLY A 44 -11.85 2.49 -15.57
CA GLY A 44 -10.50 2.85 -16.00
C GLY A 44 -9.90 1.74 -16.85
N TYR A 45 -9.10 2.11 -17.84
CA TYR A 45 -8.35 1.18 -18.68
C TYR A 45 -6.97 0.94 -18.06
N ASN A 46 -6.37 -0.23 -18.31
CA ASN A 46 -4.99 -0.50 -17.91
C ASN A 46 -4.21 -1.12 -19.07
N GLU A 47 -3.24 -0.37 -19.57
CA GLU A 47 -2.28 -0.78 -20.59
C GLU A 47 -1.40 -1.97 -20.18
N LEU A 48 -1.01 -2.07 -18.90
CA LEU A 48 -0.24 -3.19 -18.33
C LEU A 48 -0.94 -4.54 -18.41
N ALA A 49 -2.24 -4.56 -18.72
CA ALA A 49 -3.02 -5.79 -18.76
C ALA A 49 -3.72 -6.04 -20.10
N ASN A 50 -3.74 -5.07 -21.03
CA ASN A 50 -4.23 -5.24 -22.40
C ASN A 50 -3.76 -4.11 -23.34
N PRO A 51 -2.59 -4.25 -23.99
CA PRO A 51 -2.04 -3.20 -24.85
C PRO A 51 -2.86 -2.93 -26.13
N ASP A 52 -3.74 -3.86 -26.54
CA ASP A 52 -4.30 -3.90 -27.91
C ASP A 52 -5.74 -3.37 -28.08
N LYS A 53 -6.44 -2.95 -27.01
CA LYS A 53 -7.84 -2.46 -27.10
C LYS A 53 -8.09 -1.19 -26.29
N ARG A 54 -7.97 -0.03 -26.94
CA ARG A 54 -8.11 1.30 -26.32
C ARG A 54 -9.41 1.98 -26.74
N GLU A 55 -10.40 2.11 -25.85
CA GLU A 55 -11.62 2.92 -26.11
C GLU A 55 -11.73 4.16 -25.22
N THR A 56 -10.99 4.25 -24.10
CA THR A 56 -10.94 5.43 -23.22
C THR A 56 -9.56 5.58 -22.58
N TYR A 57 -9.05 6.81 -22.49
CA TYR A 57 -7.75 7.12 -21.87
C TYR A 57 -7.92 7.80 -20.51
N THR A 58 -7.25 7.30 -19.47
CA THR A 58 -7.14 7.92 -18.13
C THR A 58 -5.80 8.65 -17.96
N ILE A 59 -5.68 9.58 -17.01
CA ILE A 59 -4.42 10.31 -16.78
C ILE A 59 -3.34 9.35 -16.31
N SER A 60 -3.73 8.42 -15.45
CA SER A 60 -2.81 7.44 -14.89
C SER A 60 -2.26 6.48 -15.98
N GLU A 61 -2.96 6.29 -17.10
CA GLU A 61 -2.42 5.58 -18.28
C GLU A 61 -1.39 6.40 -19.05
N TYR A 62 -1.41 7.73 -18.93
CA TYR A 62 -0.33 8.59 -19.44
C TYR A 62 0.84 8.67 -18.47
N ASN A 63 0.84 7.89 -17.38
CA ASN A 63 1.86 7.90 -16.35
C ASN A 63 2.15 9.34 -15.87
N THR A 64 1.13 10.15 -15.60
CA THR A 64 1.33 11.55 -15.21
C THR A 64 0.33 11.99 -14.15
N ASP A 65 0.73 12.94 -13.31
CA ASP A 65 -0.20 13.71 -12.48
C ASP A 65 -0.81 14.84 -13.29
N ASN A 66 -2.12 15.07 -13.14
CA ASN A 66 -2.76 16.27 -13.65
C ASN A 66 -3.37 17.06 -12.49
N PRO A 67 -2.82 18.24 -12.13
CA PRO A 67 -3.31 19.03 -11.00
C PRO A 67 -4.72 19.58 -11.21
N GLU A 68 -5.22 19.60 -12.45
CA GLU A 68 -6.57 20.06 -12.78
C GLU A 68 -7.64 18.98 -12.52
N ILE A 69 -7.24 17.71 -12.41
CA ILE A 69 -8.16 16.61 -12.19
C ILE A 69 -8.06 16.14 -10.74
N LYS A 70 -9.21 16.11 -10.07
CA LYS A 70 -9.29 15.67 -8.68
C LYS A 70 -9.11 14.16 -8.59
N ASN A 71 -8.18 13.73 -7.74
CA ASN A 71 -7.98 12.32 -7.46
C ASN A 71 -9.24 11.65 -6.88
N ILE A 72 -9.45 10.38 -7.24
CA ILE A 72 -10.43 9.51 -6.60
C ILE A 72 -10.10 9.37 -5.11
N LYS A 73 -11.11 8.93 -4.34
CA LYS A 73 -10.89 8.60 -2.95
C LYS A 73 -9.98 7.37 -2.83
N ARG A 74 -8.78 7.57 -2.28
CA ARG A 74 -7.77 6.55 -2.02
C ARG A 74 -7.40 6.48 -0.53
N PRO A 75 -6.92 5.33 -0.02
CA PRO A 75 -6.38 5.26 1.33
C PRO A 75 -5.11 6.10 1.46
N GLU A 76 -4.84 6.65 2.65
CA GLU A 76 -3.63 7.47 2.90
C GLU A 76 -2.33 6.66 2.82
N LYS A 77 -2.42 5.34 2.98
CA LYS A 77 -1.30 4.42 2.93
C LYS A 77 -1.75 3.04 2.48
N THR A 78 -0.81 2.24 2.01
CA THR A 78 -1.04 0.83 1.71
C THR A 78 -1.50 0.05 2.94
N ILE A 79 -2.44 -0.87 2.71
CA ILE A 79 -3.02 -1.74 3.73
C ILE A 79 -2.73 -3.19 3.33
N ILE A 80 -1.99 -3.90 4.16
CA ILE A 80 -1.67 -5.32 3.96
C ILE A 80 -2.27 -6.12 5.11
N ARG A 81 -3.07 -7.14 4.79
CA ARG A 81 -3.74 -7.98 5.79
C ARG A 81 -4.09 -9.37 5.24
N ASN A 82 -4.38 -10.29 6.16
CA ASN A 82 -4.89 -11.65 5.87
C ASN A 82 -4.09 -12.44 4.82
N LEU A 83 -2.77 -12.20 4.69
CA LEU A 83 -1.93 -12.69 3.59
C LEU A 83 -2.05 -14.20 3.37
N THR A 84 -2.23 -14.57 2.10
CA THR A 84 -2.22 -15.98 1.64
C THR A 84 -1.12 -16.25 0.60
N ILE A 85 -0.30 -15.23 0.29
CA ILE A 85 0.85 -15.30 -0.59
C ILE A 85 2.14 -14.96 0.17
N ASP A 86 3.28 -15.43 -0.34
CA ASP A 86 4.58 -15.01 0.16
C ASP A 86 4.96 -13.65 -0.42
N THR A 87 4.82 -12.61 0.39
CA THR A 87 5.15 -11.23 0.00
C THR A 87 6.64 -11.00 -0.20
N THR A 88 7.53 -11.83 0.39
CA THR A 88 8.97 -11.70 0.15
C THR A 88 9.34 -12.02 -1.29
N GLN A 89 8.54 -12.86 -1.95
CA GLN A 89 8.68 -13.18 -3.36
C GLN A 89 7.85 -12.25 -4.26
N ALA A 90 6.71 -11.74 -3.77
CA ALA A 90 5.84 -10.83 -4.52
C ALA A 90 6.46 -9.43 -4.69
N PHE A 91 7.15 -8.93 -3.67
CA PHE A 91 7.74 -7.59 -3.73
C PHE A 91 8.97 -7.57 -4.63
N GLY A 92 9.04 -6.58 -5.52
CA GLY A 92 10.05 -6.51 -6.55
C GLY A 92 9.68 -5.61 -7.72
N ILE A 93 10.65 -5.46 -8.60
CA ILE A 93 10.49 -4.77 -9.88
C ILE A 93 10.11 -5.82 -10.92
N TRP A 94 9.07 -5.53 -11.71
CA TRP A 94 8.39 -6.51 -12.55
C TRP A 94 8.23 -5.96 -13.97
N THR A 95 8.37 -6.83 -14.96
CA THR A 95 8.17 -6.50 -16.38
C THR A 95 7.50 -7.65 -17.12
N GLN A 96 6.69 -7.35 -18.13
CA GLN A 96 6.24 -8.28 -19.16
C GLN A 96 7.28 -8.48 -20.26
N ASP A 97 8.10 -7.46 -20.53
CA ASP A 97 9.18 -7.51 -21.51
C ASP A 97 10.55 -7.51 -20.83
N PRO A 98 11.14 -8.69 -20.53
CA PRO A 98 12.48 -8.78 -19.94
C PRO A 98 13.60 -8.27 -20.84
N ASN A 99 13.35 -8.06 -22.13
CA ASN A 99 14.33 -7.49 -23.05
C ASN A 99 14.12 -5.97 -23.25
N GLY A 100 13.07 -5.43 -22.63
CA GLY A 100 12.74 -4.02 -22.67
C GLY A 100 13.72 -3.19 -21.84
N PRO A 101 13.89 -1.89 -22.18
CA PRO A 101 14.80 -1.00 -21.45
C PRO A 101 14.29 -0.62 -20.06
N HIS A 102 13.02 -0.88 -19.76
CA HIS A 102 12.33 -0.43 -18.56
C HIS A 102 11.47 -1.55 -17.97
N ALA A 103 11.22 -1.45 -16.67
CA ALA A 103 10.23 -2.27 -15.99
C ALA A 103 8.81 -1.73 -16.22
N ASP A 104 7.80 -2.53 -15.89
CA ASP A 104 6.41 -2.06 -15.87
C ASP A 104 6.11 -1.32 -14.55
N PHE A 105 6.50 -1.93 -13.42
CA PHE A 105 6.26 -1.37 -12.09
C PHE A 105 7.18 -1.96 -11.01
N TRP A 106 7.22 -1.29 -9.86
CA TRP A 106 7.82 -1.77 -8.63
C TRP A 106 6.76 -1.93 -7.53
N LEU A 107 6.52 -3.16 -7.10
CA LEU A 107 5.65 -3.49 -5.98
C LEU A 107 6.46 -3.58 -4.68
N THR A 108 6.16 -2.72 -3.72
CA THR A 108 6.81 -2.70 -2.39
C THR A 108 5.79 -2.88 -1.27
N ALA A 109 6.23 -3.06 -0.03
CA ALA A 109 5.34 -3.09 1.13
C ALA A 109 4.61 -1.75 1.40
N LYS A 110 5.02 -0.66 0.74
CA LYS A 110 4.50 0.69 0.97
C LYS A 110 3.67 1.20 -0.20
N ASP A 111 4.12 0.95 -1.42
CA ASP A 111 3.62 1.58 -2.63
C ASP A 111 3.66 0.61 -3.82
N PHE A 112 2.76 0.84 -4.76
CA PHE A 112 2.84 0.37 -6.13
C PHE A 112 3.35 1.54 -6.98
N LEU A 113 4.52 1.39 -7.60
CA LEU A 113 5.18 2.46 -8.36
C LEU A 113 5.19 2.08 -9.84
N VAL A 114 4.58 2.90 -10.69
CA VAL A 114 4.63 2.68 -12.15
C VAL A 114 5.93 3.26 -12.70
N ALA A 115 6.56 2.58 -13.65
CA ALA A 115 7.76 3.11 -14.32
C ALA A 115 7.42 4.36 -15.16
N ASP A 116 8.38 5.27 -15.28
CA ASP A 116 8.26 6.52 -16.06
C ASP A 116 7.06 7.40 -15.69
N TYR A 117 6.69 7.42 -14.40
CA TYR A 117 5.62 8.28 -13.89
C TYR A 117 6.07 9.72 -13.65
N ASP A 118 5.43 10.68 -14.33
CA ASP A 118 5.62 12.13 -14.20
C ASP A 118 4.70 12.71 -13.11
N GLY A 119 5.20 12.75 -11.87
CA GLY A 119 4.46 13.24 -10.71
C GLY A 119 4.68 12.39 -9.46
N ASP A 120 3.69 12.34 -8.58
CA ASP A 120 3.64 11.45 -7.43
C ASP A 120 3.25 10.02 -7.86
N GLY A 121 4.27 9.27 -8.28
CA GLY A 121 4.14 7.87 -8.68
C GLY A 121 3.87 6.88 -7.54
N HIS A 122 3.55 7.33 -6.32
CA HIS A 122 3.25 6.46 -5.19
C HIS A 122 1.75 6.10 -5.14
N MET A 123 1.39 4.96 -5.73
CA MET A 123 0.00 4.47 -5.67
C MET A 123 -0.17 3.59 -4.42
N PRO A 124 -1.00 4.01 -3.44
CA PRO A 124 -1.32 3.15 -2.32
C PRO A 124 -2.19 2.00 -2.80
N TYR A 125 -2.06 0.84 -2.16
CA TYR A 125 -2.83 -0.35 -2.51
C TYR A 125 -3.37 -1.09 -1.28
N ILE A 126 -4.34 -1.95 -1.52
CA ILE A 126 -4.81 -2.93 -0.54
C ILE A 126 -4.38 -4.32 -1.02
N LEU A 127 -3.68 -5.05 -0.16
CA LEU A 127 -3.40 -6.47 -0.34
C LEU A 127 -4.09 -7.27 0.79
N ASP A 128 -5.16 -7.95 0.43
CA ASP A 128 -6.02 -8.72 1.34
C ASP A 128 -6.03 -10.20 0.88
N GLY A 129 -5.29 -11.04 1.61
CA GLY A 129 -5.00 -12.40 1.13
C GLY A 129 -4.11 -12.38 -0.10
N ASN A 130 -4.66 -12.79 -1.24
CA ASN A 130 -4.01 -12.73 -2.54
C ASN A 130 -4.70 -11.72 -3.48
N LYS A 131 -5.67 -10.95 -3.00
CA LYS A 131 -6.36 -9.93 -3.79
C LYS A 131 -5.63 -8.61 -3.65
N ILE A 132 -5.28 -8.01 -4.78
CA ILE A 132 -4.64 -6.70 -4.85
C ILE A 132 -5.64 -5.68 -5.40
N THR A 133 -5.69 -4.49 -4.81
CA THR A 133 -6.46 -3.34 -5.28
C THR A 133 -5.56 -2.11 -5.28
N ILE A 134 -5.23 -1.60 -6.46
CA ILE A 134 -4.33 -0.45 -6.66
C ILE A 134 -5.19 0.79 -6.88
N PHE A 135 -4.86 1.86 -6.18
CA PHE A 135 -5.56 3.14 -6.28
C PHE A 135 -4.69 4.11 -7.07
N TYR A 136 -4.94 4.15 -8.38
CA TYR A 136 -4.40 5.18 -9.25
C TYR A 136 -5.07 6.54 -8.94
N ASN A 137 -4.64 7.59 -9.64
CA ASN A 137 -5.18 8.92 -9.39
C ASN A 137 -6.67 9.03 -9.72
N ASP A 138 -7.10 8.42 -10.80
CA ASP A 138 -8.44 8.58 -11.38
C ASP A 138 -9.21 7.27 -11.56
N PHE A 139 -8.58 6.12 -11.26
CA PHE A 139 -9.26 4.82 -11.29
C PHE A 139 -8.71 3.82 -10.27
N VAL A 140 -9.39 2.69 -10.16
CA VAL A 140 -8.98 1.57 -9.30
C VAL A 140 -8.78 0.34 -10.13
N GLN A 141 -7.63 -0.31 -9.97
CA GLN A 141 -7.39 -1.61 -10.57
C GLN A 141 -7.50 -2.71 -9.53
N LYS A 142 -8.17 -3.81 -9.88
CA LYS A 142 -8.30 -4.98 -9.01
C LYS A 142 -7.71 -6.20 -9.69
N GLY A 143 -7.06 -7.05 -8.90
CA GLY A 143 -6.49 -8.30 -9.38
C GLY A 143 -6.40 -9.37 -8.31
N THR A 144 -6.19 -10.61 -8.74
CA THR A 144 -5.86 -11.74 -7.87
C THR A 144 -4.47 -12.24 -8.23
N ILE A 145 -3.56 -12.22 -7.26
CA ILE A 145 -2.23 -12.80 -7.39
C ILE A 145 -2.38 -14.32 -7.34
N THR A 146 -1.97 -14.98 -8.42
CA THR A 146 -2.12 -16.44 -8.59
C THR A 146 -0.80 -17.18 -8.39
N SER A 147 0.34 -16.51 -8.57
CA SER A 147 1.68 -17.07 -8.33
C SER A 147 2.70 -15.97 -8.07
N THR A 148 3.66 -16.25 -7.18
CA THR A 148 4.83 -15.39 -6.87
C THR A 148 6.15 -16.15 -6.96
N LYS A 149 6.14 -17.37 -7.52
CA LYS A 149 7.28 -18.30 -7.49
C LYS A 149 8.23 -18.09 -8.66
N ASN A 150 9.48 -18.51 -8.49
CA ASN A 150 10.50 -18.61 -9.56
C ASN A 150 10.68 -17.27 -10.32
N ASP A 151 10.87 -16.18 -9.57
CA ASP A 151 11.06 -14.84 -10.13
C ASP A 151 9.97 -14.44 -11.13
N THR A 152 8.76 -14.97 -10.91
CA THR A 152 7.57 -14.73 -11.71
C THR A 152 6.43 -14.27 -10.81
N LEU A 153 5.84 -13.14 -11.16
CA LEU A 153 4.60 -12.65 -10.58
C LEU A 153 3.48 -12.85 -11.59
N LYS A 154 2.40 -13.52 -11.18
CA LYS A 154 1.21 -13.69 -12.02
C LYS A 154 0.00 -13.07 -11.37
N ILE A 155 -0.71 -12.26 -12.14
CA ILE A 155 -1.89 -11.54 -11.68
C ILE A 155 -3.02 -11.74 -12.68
N LYS A 156 -4.13 -12.26 -12.18
CA LYS A 156 -5.41 -12.27 -12.88
C LYS A 156 -6.13 -10.97 -12.56
N TRP A 157 -5.99 -9.99 -13.43
CA TRP A 157 -6.67 -8.70 -13.32
C TRP A 157 -8.18 -8.87 -13.57
N ALA A 158 -9.01 -8.08 -12.88
CA ALA A 158 -10.47 -8.23 -12.91
C ALA A 158 -11.07 -7.88 -14.28
N ASP A 159 -10.48 -6.91 -14.97
CA ASP A 159 -11.00 -6.37 -16.23
C ASP A 159 -10.51 -7.15 -17.46
N PHE A 160 -9.72 -8.21 -17.26
CA PHE A 160 -9.05 -8.94 -18.34
C PHE A 160 -9.23 -10.44 -18.23
N ASP A 161 -9.55 -11.09 -19.35
CA ASP A 161 -9.78 -12.54 -19.42
C ASP A 161 -8.50 -13.37 -19.35
N VAL A 162 -7.35 -12.75 -19.59
CA VAL A 162 -6.05 -13.43 -19.56
C VAL A 162 -5.31 -13.11 -18.26
N GLU A 163 -4.61 -14.09 -17.72
CA GLU A 163 -3.69 -13.89 -16.61
C GLU A 163 -2.41 -13.22 -17.13
N THR A 164 -2.04 -12.09 -16.54
CA THR A 164 -0.79 -11.41 -16.89
C THR A 164 0.36 -12.03 -16.13
N LYS A 165 1.44 -12.34 -16.87
CA LYS A 165 2.69 -12.87 -16.32
C LYS A 165 3.76 -11.80 -16.40
N TYR A 166 4.33 -11.48 -15.24
CA TYR A 166 5.51 -10.65 -15.12
C TYR A 166 6.70 -11.51 -14.70
N VAL A 167 7.88 -11.14 -15.17
CA VAL A 167 9.16 -11.67 -14.70
C VAL A 167 9.89 -10.58 -13.93
N LYS A 168 10.78 -10.99 -13.01
CA LYS A 168 11.61 -10.05 -12.26
C LYS A 168 12.44 -9.24 -13.25
N PHE A 169 12.41 -7.92 -13.13
CA PHE A 169 13.29 -7.06 -13.90
C PHE A 169 14.69 -7.14 -13.29
N GLU A 170 15.65 -7.63 -14.07
CA GLU A 170 17.07 -7.63 -13.74
C GLU A 170 17.73 -6.45 -14.45
N ASN A 171 18.56 -5.69 -13.72
CA ASN A 171 19.25 -4.50 -14.20
C ASN A 171 20.76 -4.72 -14.19
#